data_AF-A0A9P1NAP3-F1
#
_entry.id   AF-A0A9P1NAP3-F1
#
_cell.length_a   1.000
_cell.length_b   1.000
_cell.length_c   1.000
_cell.angle_alpha   90.00
_cell.angle_beta   90.00
_cell.angle_gamma   90.00
#
_symmetry.space_group_name_H-M   'P 1'
#
loop_
_entity.id
_entity.type
_entity.pdbx_description
1 polymer ?
#
loop_
_entity_poly.entity_id
_entity_poly.type
_entity_poly.pdbx_seq_one_letter_code
_entity_poly.pdbx_strand_id
1 'polypeptide(L)'
;MKSKRSLIRAILFVLRLQKNVNVRRNESRRNTIFASRNIVRCESTKHRRRSSHKCSQRHRNSAPSSSYPLRSPSVLRSSVFDSHGHQNENGCDFGAFSAMSQPYLVGLDDSRGRPLLSVCAGAAHTLASTALLCRQQRHWKKVASGPLMRGVSVQRQSSIELLERRKTEDGNRLQKKAIKTNMISMYGALLAVEQNDKEALNVVLDKNQIDVNAPISSGSYEKYSTNWTLLDVAINLNHAECVYLLQQHNAIENHQMNTLEKRKRAIREAVLYTTQEIGVLKKAGHSKENDKHLNAMNAHIHILKRMEDTLECDIRPTPPICAIVEATSKARAIIRITLADNVQDVVLRYKVEWSVYPNFEKVFGECIETRTLNDVLTINGLENGMSFIFRVSSIGAIGESEPKICSPGMIEISSWDDDHKKEGWQEKVEQMKELTAEVMKHRSSLVWQRIFPISENTGKRKKNGLKELFTASSKFSKHASRFSTF
;
A
#
# COMPACT_ATOMS: atom_id res chain seq x y z
N MET A 1 20.34 -21.92 -43.78
CA MET A 1 20.94 -20.92 -42.85
C MET A 1 19.94 -20.07 -42.02
N LYS A 2 18.72 -19.74 -42.49
CA LYS A 2 17.83 -18.77 -41.79
C LYS A 2 17.42 -19.17 -40.35
N SER A 3 17.22 -20.47 -40.06
CA SER A 3 16.82 -20.97 -38.72
C SER A 3 17.82 -20.63 -37.60
N LYS A 4 19.13 -20.87 -37.80
CA LYS A 4 20.17 -20.63 -36.76
C LYS A 4 20.19 -19.17 -36.26
N ARG A 5 19.91 -18.19 -37.13
CA ARG A 5 19.82 -16.76 -36.75
C ARG A 5 18.61 -16.44 -35.87
N SER A 6 17.50 -17.19 -35.99
CA SER A 6 16.33 -17.03 -35.12
C SER A 6 16.61 -17.55 -33.71
N LEU A 7 17.23 -18.74 -33.61
CA LEU A 7 17.62 -19.34 -32.33
C LEU A 7 18.59 -18.46 -31.53
N ILE A 8 19.61 -17.89 -32.19
CA ILE A 8 20.56 -16.95 -31.55
C ILE A 8 19.83 -15.71 -31.03
N ARG A 9 18.86 -15.16 -31.76
CA ARG A 9 18.05 -14.01 -31.30
C ARG A 9 17.19 -14.36 -30.09
N ALA A 10 16.59 -15.55 -30.06
CA ALA A 10 15.81 -16.04 -28.91
C ALA A 10 16.69 -16.20 -27.66
N ILE A 11 17.88 -16.81 -27.79
CA ILE A 11 18.84 -16.98 -26.69
C ILE A 11 19.32 -15.62 -26.15
N LEU A 12 19.68 -14.68 -27.03
CA LEU A 12 20.08 -13.32 -26.63
C LEU A 12 18.94 -12.55 -25.93
N PHE A 13 17.68 -12.77 -26.33
CA PHE A 13 16.52 -12.18 -25.67
C PHE A 13 16.31 -12.73 -24.26
N VAL A 14 16.42 -14.06 -24.07
CA VAL A 14 16.32 -14.71 -22.75
C VAL A 14 17.45 -14.25 -21.82
N LEU A 15 18.70 -14.19 -22.30
CA LEU A 15 19.83 -13.69 -21.53
C LEU A 15 19.67 -12.21 -21.13
N ARG A 16 19.08 -11.38 -22.00
CA ARG A 16 18.77 -9.97 -21.69
C ARG A 16 17.70 -9.83 -20.61
N LEU A 17 16.67 -10.69 -20.62
CA LEU A 17 15.66 -10.75 -19.55
C LEU A 17 16.27 -11.19 -18.22
N GLN A 18 17.10 -12.25 -18.20
CA GLN A 18 17.79 -12.69 -16.99
C GLN A 18 18.72 -11.61 -16.41
N LYS A 19 19.43 -10.85 -17.26
CA LYS A 19 20.28 -9.74 -16.80
C LYS A 19 19.46 -8.62 -16.14
N ASN A 20 18.31 -8.25 -16.70
CA ASN A 20 17.42 -7.23 -16.11
C ASN A 20 16.81 -7.69 -14.77
N VAL A 21 16.46 -8.97 -14.61
CA VAL A 21 15.95 -9.52 -13.34
C VAL A 21 17.03 -9.48 -12.25
N ASN A 22 18.29 -9.79 -12.58
CA ASN A 22 19.40 -9.72 -11.63
C ASN A 22 19.80 -8.29 -11.26
N VAL A 23 19.66 -7.31 -12.17
CA VAL A 23 19.86 -5.88 -11.83
C VAL A 23 18.84 -5.43 -10.79
N ARG A 24 17.54 -5.69 -11.00
CA ARG A 24 16.48 -5.34 -10.03
C ARG A 24 16.66 -6.02 -8.66
N ARG A 25 17.10 -7.29 -8.63
CA ARG A 25 17.43 -7.98 -7.36
C ARG A 25 18.62 -7.36 -6.63
N ASN A 26 19.61 -6.84 -7.34
CA ASN A 26 20.78 -6.20 -6.74
C ASN A 26 20.50 -4.76 -6.27
N GLU A 27 19.60 -4.02 -6.92
CA GLU A 27 19.11 -2.73 -6.41
C GLU A 27 18.30 -2.91 -5.12
N SER A 28 17.38 -3.87 -5.08
CA SER A 28 16.63 -4.23 -3.86
C SER A 28 17.54 -4.65 -2.69
N ARG A 29 18.63 -5.38 -2.97
CA ARG A 29 19.66 -5.72 -1.98
C ARG A 29 20.53 -4.54 -1.54
N ARG A 30 20.76 -3.53 -2.39
CA ARG A 30 21.49 -2.31 -2.00
C ARG A 30 20.63 -1.44 -1.09
N ASN A 31 19.36 -1.25 -1.40
CA ASN A 31 18.45 -0.43 -0.59
C ASN A 31 18.24 -1.01 0.82
N THR A 32 18.16 -2.34 0.95
CA THR A 32 18.09 -3.00 2.28
C THR A 32 19.39 -2.84 3.09
N ILE A 33 20.57 -2.93 2.47
CA ILE A 33 21.86 -2.73 3.17
C ILE A 33 22.07 -1.27 3.63
N PHE A 34 21.55 -0.29 2.89
CA PHE A 34 21.58 1.12 3.32
C PHE A 34 20.63 1.38 4.50
N ALA A 35 19.43 0.80 4.50
CA ALA A 35 18.50 0.92 5.64
C ALA A 35 19.09 0.32 6.93
N SER A 36 19.70 -0.87 6.86
CA SER A 36 20.24 -1.55 8.05
C SER A 36 21.48 -0.88 8.67
N ARG A 37 22.21 -0.01 7.93
CA ARG A 37 23.41 0.67 8.46
C ARG A 37 23.13 1.93 9.28
N ASN A 38 21.94 2.51 9.17
CA ASN A 38 21.54 3.67 9.98
C ASN A 38 20.95 3.30 11.34
N ILE A 39 20.73 2.02 11.62
CA ILE A 39 20.05 1.54 12.85
C ILE A 39 21.05 1.00 13.90
N VAL A 40 22.31 0.75 13.54
CA VAL A 40 23.34 0.21 14.46
C VAL A 40 24.32 1.30 14.92
N ARG A 41 23.81 2.36 15.57
CA ARG A 41 24.67 3.29 16.33
C ARG A 41 24.00 4.06 17.47
N CYS A 42 23.12 3.42 18.23
CA CYS A 42 22.84 3.77 19.62
C CYS A 42 22.52 2.50 20.43
N GLU A 43 22.61 2.62 21.75
CA GLU A 43 22.32 1.59 22.77
C GLU A 43 23.33 0.44 22.92
N SER A 44 24.30 0.68 23.81
CA SER A 44 24.94 -0.35 24.61
C SER A 44 25.02 0.10 26.07
N THR A 45 24.01 -0.20 26.89
CA THR A 45 24.18 -0.41 28.34
C THR A 45 23.00 -1.16 28.99
N LYS A 46 23.22 -2.46 29.26
CA LYS A 46 22.82 -3.19 30.48
C LYS A 46 21.53 -2.76 31.24
N HIS A 47 20.56 -3.67 31.34
CA HIS A 47 20.43 -4.46 32.59
C HIS A 47 19.63 -5.77 32.45
N ARG A 48 19.89 -6.69 33.39
CA ARG A 48 19.52 -8.11 33.36
C ARG A 48 18.67 -8.44 34.58
N ARG A 49 17.38 -8.73 34.42
CA ARG A 49 16.61 -9.53 35.39
C ARG A 49 15.71 -10.54 34.70
N ARG A 50 15.92 -11.81 35.04
CA ARG A 50 14.97 -12.91 34.79
C ARG A 50 13.87 -12.82 35.85
N SER A 51 12.62 -13.01 35.48
CA SER A 51 11.69 -13.77 36.32
C SER A 51 10.88 -14.70 35.43
N SER A 52 10.55 -15.86 35.97
CA SER A 52 9.94 -16.97 35.24
C SER A 52 8.72 -17.42 36.00
N HIS A 53 7.52 -17.35 35.42
CA HIS A 53 6.33 -17.98 35.98
C HIS A 53 5.65 -18.84 34.92
N LYS A 54 5.61 -20.15 35.19
CA LYS A 54 4.79 -21.13 34.48
C LYS A 54 3.40 -21.15 35.10
N CYS A 55 2.35 -21.22 34.29
CA CYS A 55 1.04 -21.76 34.68
C CYS A 55 0.41 -22.36 33.41
N SER A 56 0.63 -23.65 33.14
CA SER A 56 -0.22 -24.77 33.58
C SER A 56 -1.53 -24.89 32.79
N GLN A 57 -1.47 -25.62 31.67
CA GLN A 57 -2.66 -26.17 31.02
C GLN A 57 -3.45 -27.07 31.99
N ARG A 58 -4.79 -27.07 31.89
CA ARG A 58 -5.62 -28.21 32.31
C ARG A 58 -6.70 -28.48 31.27
N HIS A 59 -6.63 -29.64 30.64
CA HIS A 59 -7.76 -30.26 29.95
C HIS A 59 -8.83 -30.66 30.97
N ARG A 60 -10.11 -30.55 30.58
CA ARG A 60 -11.11 -31.58 30.91
C ARG A 60 -12.02 -31.82 29.71
N ASN A 61 -12.21 -33.09 29.40
CA ASN A 61 -13.16 -33.59 28.41
C ASN A 61 -14.57 -33.57 29.00
N SER A 62 -15.60 -33.55 28.14
CA SER A 62 -16.78 -34.43 28.23
C SER A 62 -17.73 -34.20 27.04
N ALA A 63 -18.00 -35.27 26.28
CA ALA A 63 -19.24 -35.45 25.52
C ALA A 63 -20.12 -36.46 26.32
N PRO A 64 -21.38 -36.74 25.93
CA PRO A 64 -21.56 -37.80 24.92
C PRO A 64 -22.81 -37.67 23.99
N SER A 65 -22.78 -38.48 22.91
CA SER A 65 -23.88 -39.13 22.13
C SER A 65 -25.33 -38.64 22.27
N SER A 66 -26.16 -38.53 21.22
CA SER A 66 -26.22 -39.29 19.94
C SER A 66 -26.86 -38.43 18.81
N SER A 67 -27.35 -38.87 17.64
CA SER A 67 -27.60 -40.20 17.01
C SER A 67 -27.61 -40.09 15.46
N TYR A 68 -28.05 -41.15 14.76
CA TYR A 68 -28.19 -41.33 13.29
C TYR A 68 -29.58 -42.01 13.03
N PRO A 69 -30.16 -42.12 11.79
CA PRO A 69 -29.44 -42.50 10.57
C PRO A 69 -29.94 -42.09 9.14
N LEU A 70 -28.99 -42.17 8.19
CA LEU A 70 -29.04 -42.72 6.81
C LEU A 70 -30.28 -42.53 5.90
N ARG A 71 -30.07 -41.92 4.71
CA ARG A 71 -30.21 -42.63 3.41
C ARG A 71 -29.74 -41.86 2.16
N SER A 72 -29.18 -42.61 1.22
CA SER A 72 -28.99 -42.36 -0.24
C SER A 72 -28.75 -43.75 -0.89
N PRO A 73 -28.59 -43.96 -2.22
CA PRO A 73 -28.83 -43.11 -3.40
C PRO A 73 -29.61 -43.82 -4.56
N SER A 74 -29.87 -43.12 -5.67
CA SER A 74 -30.02 -43.63 -7.06
C SER A 74 -30.01 -42.40 -8.00
N VAL A 75 -29.31 -42.29 -9.13
CA VAL A 75 -28.99 -43.18 -10.28
C VAL A 75 -30.21 -43.51 -11.14
N LEU A 76 -30.33 -42.82 -12.28
CA LEU A 76 -31.13 -43.24 -13.43
C LEU A 76 -30.27 -43.28 -14.70
N ARG A 77 -30.28 -44.44 -15.36
CA ARG A 77 -29.84 -44.66 -16.74
C ARG A 77 -30.95 -44.23 -17.70
N SER A 78 -30.58 -43.87 -18.92
CA SER A 78 -31.47 -43.97 -20.09
C SER A 78 -30.71 -44.59 -21.26
N SER A 79 -31.42 -45.37 -22.08
CA SER A 79 -30.95 -46.14 -23.23
C SER A 79 -32.16 -46.48 -24.13
N VAL A 80 -31.92 -47.05 -25.32
CA VAL A 80 -32.88 -47.42 -26.41
C VAL A 80 -32.99 -46.31 -27.46
N PHE A 81 -32.39 -46.40 -28.66
CA PHE A 81 -32.44 -47.35 -29.81
C PHE A 81 -33.37 -46.82 -30.94
N ASP A 82 -32.78 -46.62 -32.13
CA ASP A 82 -33.23 -47.07 -33.47
C ASP A 82 -34.63 -46.71 -34.06
N SER A 83 -34.87 -46.67 -35.38
CA SER A 83 -34.02 -46.85 -36.59
C SER A 83 -34.73 -46.28 -37.85
N HIS A 84 -34.13 -46.48 -39.05
CA HIS A 84 -34.59 -46.11 -40.41
C HIS A 84 -34.30 -44.64 -40.83
N GLY A 85 -33.80 -44.33 -42.04
CA GLY A 85 -33.27 -45.19 -43.11
C GLY A 85 -33.59 -44.65 -44.51
N HIS A 86 -32.60 -44.09 -45.22
CA HIS A 86 -32.54 -44.10 -46.70
C HIS A 86 -31.15 -43.66 -47.19
N GLN A 87 -30.65 -44.32 -48.23
CA GLN A 87 -29.37 -44.01 -48.89
C GLN A 87 -29.56 -42.89 -49.92
N ASN A 88 -28.57 -42.00 -50.07
CA ASN A 88 -28.18 -41.49 -51.37
C ASN A 88 -26.71 -41.03 -51.38
N GLU A 89 -26.08 -41.04 -52.55
CA GLU A 89 -24.61 -41.05 -52.68
C GLU A 89 -23.93 -39.67 -52.78
N ASN A 90 -22.63 -39.66 -52.47
CA ASN A 90 -21.60 -38.76 -53.01
C ASN A 90 -21.74 -37.24 -52.77
N GLY A 91 -21.42 -36.82 -51.56
CA GLY A 91 -20.97 -35.45 -51.25
C GLY A 91 -20.18 -35.40 -49.93
N CYS A 92 -18.88 -35.13 -49.98
CA CYS A 92 -18.06 -34.99 -48.77
C CYS A 92 -18.29 -33.62 -48.11
N ASP A 93 -19.38 -33.50 -47.37
CA ASP A 93 -19.77 -32.26 -46.69
C ASP A 93 -18.84 -31.92 -45.52
N PHE A 94 -18.04 -30.85 -45.67
CA PHE A 94 -17.11 -30.36 -44.64
C PHE A 94 -17.83 -29.77 -43.41
N GLY A 95 -19.17 -29.69 -43.44
CA GLY A 95 -20.00 -29.12 -42.36
C GLY A 95 -20.11 -30.00 -41.11
N ALA A 96 -19.98 -31.34 -41.23
CA ALA A 96 -20.26 -32.28 -40.14
C ALA A 96 -19.36 -32.08 -38.90
N PHE A 97 -18.10 -31.70 -39.09
CA PHE A 97 -17.13 -31.51 -37.98
C PHE A 97 -17.40 -30.29 -37.10
N SER A 98 -18.28 -29.37 -37.50
CA SER A 98 -18.56 -28.14 -36.74
C SER A 98 -19.70 -28.27 -35.72
N ALA A 99 -20.49 -29.35 -35.76
CA ALA A 99 -21.62 -29.58 -34.86
C ALA A 99 -21.27 -30.35 -33.57
N MET A 100 -20.04 -30.89 -33.48
CA MET A 100 -19.60 -31.69 -32.33
C MET A 100 -19.13 -30.79 -31.17
N SER A 101 -20.01 -30.56 -30.20
CA SER A 101 -19.74 -29.77 -28.99
C SER A 101 -18.95 -30.52 -27.90
N GLN A 102 -18.56 -31.78 -28.16
CA GLN A 102 -17.80 -32.62 -27.23
C GLN A 102 -16.39 -32.92 -27.78
N PRO A 103 -15.38 -33.10 -26.90
CA PRO A 103 -14.01 -33.40 -27.33
C PRO A 103 -13.97 -34.76 -28.04
N TYR A 104 -13.65 -34.74 -29.33
CA TYR A 104 -13.45 -35.95 -30.13
C TYR A 104 -11.96 -36.32 -30.20
N LEU A 105 -11.72 -37.62 -30.32
CA LEU A 105 -10.40 -38.21 -30.50
C LEU A 105 -10.23 -38.55 -31.98
N VAL A 106 -9.27 -37.94 -32.66
CA VAL A 106 -8.87 -38.39 -34.00
C VAL A 106 -7.69 -39.35 -33.83
N GLY A 107 -7.96 -40.63 -34.05
CA GLY A 107 -6.95 -41.68 -34.15
C GLY A 107 -6.55 -41.90 -35.61
N LEU A 108 -5.26 -42.10 -35.87
CA LEU A 108 -4.79 -42.76 -37.08
C LEU A 108 -4.29 -44.15 -36.68
N ASP A 109 -4.96 -45.19 -37.18
CA ASP A 109 -4.55 -46.58 -37.01
C ASP A 109 -3.76 -47.07 -38.23
N ASP A 110 -2.77 -47.93 -38.01
CA ASP A 110 -2.18 -48.73 -39.09
C ASP A 110 -3.18 -49.80 -39.59
N SER A 111 -2.92 -50.36 -40.76
CA SER A 111 -3.50 -51.55 -41.40
C SER A 111 -3.72 -52.79 -40.51
N ARG A 112 -3.19 -52.79 -39.28
CA ARG A 112 -3.36 -53.83 -38.24
C ARG A 112 -4.16 -53.38 -37.01
N GLY A 113 -4.89 -52.26 -37.10
CA GLY A 113 -5.77 -51.74 -36.05
C GLY A 113 -5.04 -51.27 -34.79
N ARG A 114 -3.88 -50.63 -34.94
CA ARG A 114 -3.07 -50.10 -33.82
C ARG A 114 -2.94 -48.57 -33.93
N PRO A 115 -3.24 -47.82 -32.86
CA PRO A 115 -3.19 -46.36 -32.89
C PRO A 115 -1.75 -45.84 -32.97
N LEU A 116 -1.44 -45.16 -34.07
CA LEU A 116 -0.15 -44.50 -34.31
C LEU A 116 -0.10 -43.09 -33.71
N LEU A 117 -1.23 -42.37 -33.74
CA LEU A 117 -1.34 -41.04 -33.15
C LEU A 117 -2.78 -40.78 -32.68
N SER A 118 -2.90 -40.12 -31.53
CA SER A 118 -4.16 -39.73 -30.92
C SER A 118 -4.05 -38.27 -30.46
N VAL A 119 -4.98 -37.42 -30.89
CA VAL A 119 -5.00 -35.99 -30.53
C VAL A 119 -6.41 -35.57 -30.12
N CYS A 120 -6.55 -35.12 -28.87
CA CYS A 120 -7.78 -34.47 -28.39
C CYS A 120 -7.87 -33.03 -28.89
N ALA A 121 -9.02 -32.63 -29.43
CA ALA A 121 -9.27 -31.22 -29.77
C ALA A 121 -9.41 -30.36 -28.49
N GLY A 122 -8.30 -29.77 -28.03
CA GLY A 122 -8.29 -28.82 -26.92
C GLY A 122 -8.93 -27.47 -27.29
N ALA A 123 -9.28 -26.65 -26.28
CA ALA A 123 -10.02 -25.39 -26.45
C ALA A 123 -9.39 -24.40 -27.47
N ALA A 124 -8.07 -24.43 -27.65
CA ALA A 124 -7.38 -23.65 -28.67
C ALA A 124 -7.80 -24.00 -30.10
N HIS A 125 -8.13 -25.27 -30.37
CA HIS A 125 -8.58 -25.73 -31.68
C HIS A 125 -10.01 -25.24 -31.97
N THR A 126 -10.91 -25.33 -30.97
CA THR A 126 -12.27 -24.78 -31.04
C THR A 126 -12.26 -23.26 -31.29
N LEU A 127 -11.35 -22.52 -30.63
CA LEU A 127 -11.15 -21.08 -30.86
C LEU A 127 -10.59 -20.78 -32.27
N ALA A 128 -9.69 -21.61 -32.80
CA ALA A 128 -9.18 -21.45 -34.16
C ALA A 128 -10.28 -21.68 -35.22
N SER A 129 -11.08 -22.74 -35.08
CA SER A 129 -12.17 -23.06 -36.00
C SER A 129 -13.27 -22.00 -36.00
N THR A 130 -13.68 -21.53 -34.81
CA THR A 130 -14.66 -20.44 -34.69
C THR A 130 -14.14 -19.11 -35.25
N ALA A 131 -12.85 -18.80 -35.09
CA ALA A 131 -12.23 -17.62 -35.70
C ALA A 131 -12.16 -17.70 -37.24
N LEU A 132 -11.92 -18.89 -37.81
CA LEU A 132 -11.94 -19.12 -39.26
C LEU A 132 -13.35 -18.99 -39.83
N LEU A 133 -14.36 -19.61 -39.20
CA LEU A 133 -15.77 -19.47 -39.58
C LEU A 133 -16.24 -18.00 -39.54
N CYS A 134 -15.87 -17.25 -38.50
CA CYS A 134 -16.14 -15.80 -38.41
C CYS A 134 -15.50 -15.00 -39.57
N ARG A 135 -14.33 -15.43 -40.07
CA ARG A 135 -13.66 -14.82 -41.22
C ARG A 135 -14.36 -15.17 -42.53
N GLN A 136 -14.81 -16.40 -42.68
CA GLN A 136 -15.51 -16.89 -43.87
C GLN A 136 -16.87 -16.20 -44.01
N GLN A 137 -17.69 -16.13 -42.96
CA GLN A 137 -18.98 -15.43 -43.01
C GLN A 137 -18.86 -13.93 -43.39
N ARG A 138 -17.77 -13.26 -43.02
CA ARG A 138 -17.48 -11.88 -43.43
C ARG A 138 -17.12 -11.73 -44.91
N HIS A 139 -16.59 -12.78 -45.53
CA HIS A 139 -16.31 -12.80 -46.97
C HIS A 139 -17.60 -12.99 -47.78
N TRP A 140 -18.49 -13.88 -47.33
CA TRP A 140 -19.73 -14.20 -48.04
C TRP A 140 -20.79 -13.08 -47.94
N LYS A 141 -20.88 -12.37 -46.81
CA LYS A 141 -21.72 -11.17 -46.67
C LYS A 141 -21.30 -9.97 -47.54
N LYS A 142 -20.22 -10.10 -48.33
CA LYS A 142 -19.73 -9.05 -49.25
C LYS A 142 -19.91 -9.36 -50.74
N VAL A 143 -20.55 -10.49 -51.08
CA VAL A 143 -20.82 -10.93 -52.46
C VAL A 143 -22.31 -10.82 -52.84
N ALA A 144 -23.18 -10.60 -51.85
CA ALA A 144 -24.64 -10.56 -52.04
C ALA A 144 -25.24 -9.13 -52.08
N SER A 145 -24.59 -8.18 -52.77
CA SER A 145 -25.22 -6.91 -53.19
C SER A 145 -24.36 -6.11 -54.18
N GLY A 146 -24.90 -5.85 -55.39
CA GLY A 146 -24.39 -4.83 -56.32
C GLY A 146 -23.76 -5.38 -57.62
N PRO A 147 -24.01 -4.73 -58.79
CA PRO A 147 -23.67 -5.27 -60.10
C PRO A 147 -22.23 -5.00 -60.56
N LEU A 148 -21.88 -5.69 -61.64
CA LEU A 148 -20.59 -5.67 -62.32
C LEU A 148 -20.27 -4.33 -63.02
N MET A 149 -18.97 -4.00 -62.98
CA MET A 149 -18.17 -3.20 -63.94
C MET A 149 -17.94 -1.68 -63.75
N ARG A 150 -16.63 -1.40 -63.73
CA ARG A 150 -15.89 -0.29 -64.37
C ARG A 150 -15.87 1.07 -63.64
N GLY A 151 -14.68 1.45 -63.18
CA GLY A 151 -14.40 2.79 -62.63
C GLY A 151 -13.27 2.82 -61.60
N VAL A 152 -12.03 2.54 -62.01
CA VAL A 152 -10.87 2.76 -61.12
C VAL A 152 -10.60 4.27 -61.05
N SER A 153 -11.05 4.91 -59.96
CA SER A 153 -10.53 6.20 -59.51
C SER A 153 -10.21 6.10 -58.02
N VAL A 154 -9.01 5.61 -57.70
CA VAL A 154 -8.50 5.60 -56.33
C VAL A 154 -7.91 6.98 -56.04
N GLN A 155 -8.77 7.92 -55.66
CA GLN A 155 -8.30 9.15 -55.03
C GLN A 155 -7.75 8.78 -53.65
N ARG A 156 -6.41 8.73 -53.55
CA ARG A 156 -5.68 8.32 -52.34
C ARG A 156 -5.89 9.34 -51.21
N GLN A 157 -6.97 9.19 -50.43
CA GLN A 157 -6.98 9.75 -49.07
C GLN A 157 -5.86 9.10 -48.26
N SER A 158 -5.17 9.91 -47.48
CA SER A 158 -3.87 9.54 -46.93
C SER A 158 -3.99 8.37 -45.95
N SER A 159 -3.06 7.40 -46.04
CA SER A 159 -3.02 6.27 -45.10
C SER A 159 -2.70 6.70 -43.65
N ILE A 160 -2.29 7.95 -43.49
CA ILE A 160 -1.94 8.62 -42.22
C ILE A 160 -3.22 8.99 -41.46
N GLU A 161 -4.15 9.71 -42.09
CA GLU A 161 -5.43 10.10 -41.47
C GLU A 161 -6.25 8.89 -40.96
N LEU A 162 -6.24 7.79 -41.72
CA LEU A 162 -6.97 6.57 -41.34
C LEU A 162 -6.29 5.83 -40.17
N LEU A 163 -4.97 5.96 -40.01
CA LEU A 163 -4.22 5.45 -38.86
C LEU A 163 -4.39 6.36 -37.63
N GLU A 164 -4.45 7.68 -37.83
CA GLU A 164 -4.69 8.66 -36.78
C GLU A 164 -6.11 8.56 -36.23
N ARG A 165 -7.14 8.45 -37.09
CA ARG A 165 -8.52 8.19 -36.64
C ARG A 165 -8.64 6.89 -35.84
N ARG A 166 -7.93 5.83 -36.22
CA ARG A 166 -7.90 4.59 -35.41
C ARG A 166 -7.17 4.79 -34.08
N LYS A 167 -6.05 5.52 -34.05
CA LYS A 167 -5.34 5.84 -32.80
C LYS A 167 -6.20 6.69 -31.86
N THR A 168 -6.97 7.65 -32.36
CA THR A 168 -7.88 8.47 -31.53
C THR A 168 -9.12 7.67 -31.11
N GLU A 169 -9.70 6.83 -31.97
CA GLU A 169 -10.79 5.92 -31.59
C GLU A 169 -10.37 4.90 -30.53
N ASP A 170 -9.21 4.25 -30.70
CA ASP A 170 -8.69 3.29 -29.71
C ASP A 170 -8.21 3.99 -28.44
N GLY A 171 -7.66 5.20 -28.54
CA GLY A 171 -7.39 6.08 -27.38
C GLY A 171 -8.66 6.41 -26.60
N ASN A 172 -9.71 6.86 -27.28
CA ASN A 172 -11.03 7.13 -26.67
C ASN A 172 -11.67 5.87 -26.07
N ARG A 173 -11.45 4.69 -26.67
CA ARG A 173 -11.91 3.40 -26.11
C ARG A 173 -11.11 2.99 -24.87
N LEU A 174 -9.79 3.24 -24.84
CA LEU A 174 -8.94 2.99 -23.69
C LEU A 174 -9.28 3.94 -22.54
N GLN A 175 -9.50 5.24 -22.82
CA GLN A 175 -10.00 6.21 -21.83
C GLN A 175 -11.36 5.80 -21.28
N LYS A 176 -12.34 5.44 -22.12
CA LYS A 176 -13.67 4.96 -21.65
C LYS A 176 -13.57 3.69 -20.81
N LYS A 177 -12.62 2.78 -21.10
CA LYS A 177 -12.33 1.61 -20.26
C LYS A 177 -11.71 2.02 -18.92
N ALA A 178 -10.72 2.92 -18.92
CA ALA A 178 -10.06 3.42 -17.72
C ALA A 178 -11.04 4.16 -16.78
N ILE A 179 -11.89 5.03 -17.32
CA ILE A 179 -12.98 5.68 -16.57
C ILE A 179 -13.89 4.62 -15.95
N LYS A 180 -14.33 3.61 -16.72
CA LYS A 180 -15.19 2.55 -16.19
C LYS A 180 -14.51 1.71 -15.09
N THR A 181 -13.22 1.40 -15.22
CA THR A 181 -12.49 0.68 -14.16
C THR A 181 -12.30 1.55 -12.92
N ASN A 182 -12.03 2.85 -13.07
CA ASN A 182 -11.91 3.77 -11.95
C ASN A 182 -13.23 3.93 -11.21
N MET A 183 -14.36 4.05 -11.93
CA MET A 183 -15.71 4.09 -11.34
C MET A 183 -16.04 2.81 -10.54
N ILE A 184 -15.70 1.63 -11.07
CA ILE A 184 -15.86 0.36 -10.34
C ILE A 184 -14.97 0.32 -9.09
N SER A 185 -13.76 0.86 -9.18
CA SER A 185 -12.79 0.89 -8.07
C SER A 185 -13.22 1.87 -6.97
N MET A 186 -13.71 3.07 -7.34
CA MET A 186 -14.32 4.04 -6.42
C MET A 186 -15.53 3.46 -5.71
N TYR A 187 -16.42 2.79 -6.44
CA TYR A 187 -17.59 2.15 -5.85
C TYR A 187 -17.19 1.00 -4.89
N GLY A 188 -16.15 0.23 -5.22
CA GLY A 188 -15.57 -0.77 -4.31
C GLY A 188 -14.96 -0.16 -3.04
N ALA A 189 -14.24 0.96 -3.17
CA ALA A 189 -13.68 1.68 -2.03
C ALA A 189 -14.78 2.26 -1.13
N LEU A 190 -15.82 2.85 -1.74
CA LEU A 190 -16.98 3.37 -1.03
C LEU A 190 -17.70 2.27 -0.23
N LEU A 191 -18.00 1.13 -0.85
CA LEU A 191 -18.64 0.00 -0.16
C LEU A 191 -17.80 -0.52 1.02
N ALA A 192 -16.47 -0.59 0.87
CA ALA A 192 -15.57 -0.97 1.95
C ALA A 192 -15.60 0.04 3.11
N VAL A 193 -15.59 1.35 2.81
CA VAL A 193 -15.75 2.41 3.80
C VAL A 193 -17.12 2.33 4.50
N GLU A 194 -18.22 2.16 3.77
CA GLU A 194 -19.58 2.06 4.32
C GLU A 194 -19.74 0.84 5.26
N GLN A 195 -18.98 -0.23 5.02
CA GLN A 195 -18.99 -1.48 5.79
C GLN A 195 -17.93 -1.55 6.91
N ASN A 196 -17.06 -0.55 7.04
CA ASN A 196 -15.89 -0.55 7.94
C ASN A 196 -14.89 -1.69 7.67
N ASP A 197 -14.72 -2.09 6.40
CA ASP A 197 -13.80 -3.15 5.99
C ASP A 197 -12.46 -2.54 5.54
N LYS A 198 -11.52 -2.41 6.49
CA LYS A 198 -10.18 -1.85 6.22
C LYS A 198 -9.37 -2.74 5.27
N GLU A 199 -9.54 -4.06 5.33
CA GLU A 199 -8.81 -5.01 4.50
C GLU A 199 -9.22 -4.88 3.02
N ALA A 200 -10.53 -4.84 2.74
CA ALA A 200 -11.05 -4.62 1.39
C ALA A 200 -10.67 -3.22 0.88
N LEU A 201 -10.76 -2.19 1.72
CA LEU A 201 -10.35 -0.83 1.36
C LEU A 201 -8.87 -0.79 0.95
N ASN A 202 -7.98 -1.38 1.77
CA ASN A 202 -6.55 -1.44 1.48
C ASN A 202 -6.27 -2.17 0.16
N VAL A 203 -6.93 -3.32 -0.05
CA VAL A 203 -6.82 -4.09 -1.30
C VAL A 203 -7.29 -3.30 -2.53
N VAL A 204 -8.28 -2.41 -2.38
CA VAL A 204 -8.77 -1.56 -3.47
C VAL A 204 -7.83 -0.38 -3.73
N LEU A 205 -7.26 0.23 -2.70
CA LEU A 205 -6.30 1.34 -2.79
C LEU A 205 -4.92 0.88 -3.33
N ASP A 206 -4.42 -0.28 -2.92
CA ASP A 206 -3.14 -0.84 -3.41
C ASP A 206 -3.19 -1.23 -4.91
N LYS A 207 -4.35 -1.74 -5.37
CA LYS A 207 -4.49 -2.29 -6.73
C LYS A 207 -4.85 -1.25 -7.78
N ASN A 208 -5.48 -0.14 -7.39
CA ASN A 208 -6.05 0.83 -8.32
C ASN A 208 -5.47 2.23 -8.03
N GLN A 209 -5.15 2.98 -9.09
CA GLN A 209 -4.76 4.38 -8.96
C GLN A 209 -6.01 5.25 -8.74
N ILE A 210 -6.54 5.17 -7.53
CA ILE A 210 -7.65 6.01 -7.04
C ILE A 210 -7.08 7.31 -6.49
N ASP A 211 -7.65 8.43 -6.92
CA ASP A 211 -7.48 9.69 -6.20
C ASP A 211 -8.45 9.72 -5.02
N VAL A 212 -7.91 9.56 -3.80
CA VAL A 212 -8.70 9.54 -2.55
C VAL A 212 -9.32 10.89 -2.20
N ASN A 213 -8.83 11.98 -2.79
CA ASN A 213 -9.32 13.34 -2.59
C ASN A 213 -10.34 13.77 -3.67
N ALA A 214 -10.52 12.97 -4.72
CA ALA A 214 -11.53 13.23 -5.72
C ALA A 214 -12.95 13.11 -5.13
N PRO A 215 -13.92 13.94 -5.58
CA PRO A 215 -15.32 13.76 -5.21
C PRO A 215 -15.82 12.40 -5.66
N ILE A 216 -16.68 11.77 -4.86
CA ILE A 216 -17.33 10.49 -5.16
C ILE A 216 -18.30 10.71 -6.33
N SER A 217 -17.79 10.51 -7.54
CA SER A 217 -18.55 10.59 -8.80
C SER A 217 -19.34 9.30 -9.08
N SER A 218 -19.84 8.61 -8.05
CA SER A 218 -20.50 7.31 -8.20
C SER A 218 -21.64 7.10 -7.20
N GLY A 219 -22.79 6.64 -7.69
CA GLY A 219 -23.94 6.32 -6.85
C GLY A 219 -24.70 7.58 -6.40
N SER A 220 -25.32 7.52 -5.22
CA SER A 220 -26.14 8.61 -4.68
C SER A 220 -25.34 9.90 -4.45
N TYR A 221 -24.06 9.78 -4.08
CA TYR A 221 -23.19 10.90 -3.73
C TYR A 221 -22.95 11.89 -4.86
N GLU A 222 -23.00 11.45 -6.12
CA GLU A 222 -22.87 12.31 -7.31
C GLU A 222 -24.04 13.32 -7.43
N LYS A 223 -25.20 13.01 -6.83
CA LYS A 223 -26.41 13.84 -6.92
C LYS A 223 -26.48 14.96 -5.86
N TYR A 224 -25.54 15.01 -4.90
CA TYR A 224 -25.56 15.99 -3.82
C TYR A 224 -24.86 17.31 -4.19
N SER A 225 -25.29 18.41 -3.58
CA SER A 225 -24.71 19.75 -3.75
C SER A 225 -23.29 19.86 -3.17
N THR A 226 -23.02 19.08 -2.12
CA THR A 226 -21.71 18.97 -1.49
C THR A 226 -20.88 17.89 -2.19
N ASN A 227 -19.58 18.15 -2.38
CA ASN A 227 -18.64 17.19 -2.97
C ASN A 227 -18.15 16.25 -1.87
N TRP A 228 -18.70 15.05 -1.76
CA TRP A 228 -18.27 14.07 -0.75
C TRP A 228 -16.99 13.36 -1.18
N THR A 229 -16.01 13.24 -0.27
CA THR A 229 -14.82 12.37 -0.46
C THR A 229 -15.00 11.04 0.30
N LEU A 230 -14.17 10.03 -0.03
CA LEU A 230 -14.14 8.77 0.73
C LEU A 230 -13.81 9.01 2.22
N LEU A 231 -12.95 9.99 2.49
CA LEU A 231 -12.59 10.39 3.85
C LEU A 231 -13.79 11.00 4.59
N ASP A 232 -14.60 11.84 3.95
CA ASP A 232 -15.79 12.42 4.57
C ASP A 232 -16.82 11.36 4.97
N VAL A 233 -17.03 10.34 4.14
CA VAL A 233 -17.90 9.18 4.45
C VAL A 233 -17.35 8.42 5.66
N ALA A 234 -16.05 8.13 5.70
CA ALA A 234 -15.41 7.41 6.79
C ALA A 234 -15.48 8.18 8.12
N ILE A 235 -15.26 9.49 8.09
CA ILE A 235 -15.36 10.38 9.26
C ILE A 235 -16.80 10.44 9.77
N ASN A 236 -17.77 10.65 8.88
CA ASN A 236 -19.18 10.80 9.26
C ASN A 236 -19.79 9.49 9.82
N LEU A 237 -19.18 8.33 9.57
CA LEU A 237 -19.53 7.04 10.18
C LEU A 237 -18.67 6.67 11.40
N ASN A 238 -17.73 7.53 11.83
CA ASN A 238 -16.73 7.27 12.86
C ASN A 238 -15.92 5.97 12.63
N HIS A 239 -15.56 5.68 11.38
CA HIS A 239 -14.78 4.51 10.99
C HIS A 239 -13.27 4.81 11.07
N ALA A 240 -12.71 4.86 12.28
CA ALA A 240 -11.34 5.28 12.55
C ALA A 240 -10.26 4.56 11.72
N GLU A 241 -10.33 3.24 11.60
CA GLU A 241 -9.35 2.46 10.83
C GLU A 241 -9.37 2.83 9.33
N CYS A 242 -10.56 3.06 8.77
CA CYS A 242 -10.71 3.51 7.38
C CYS A 242 -10.17 4.94 7.21
N VAL A 243 -10.41 5.83 8.16
CA VAL A 243 -9.85 7.20 8.15
C VAL A 243 -8.32 7.17 8.16
N TYR A 244 -7.71 6.37 9.05
CA TYR A 244 -6.25 6.30 9.16
C TYR A 244 -5.60 5.70 7.91
N LEU A 245 -6.22 4.69 7.30
CA LEU A 245 -5.77 4.14 6.02
C LEU A 245 -5.89 5.18 4.88
N LEU A 246 -7.00 5.91 4.80
CA LEU A 246 -7.15 6.97 3.79
C LEU A 246 -6.13 8.10 3.98
N GLN A 247 -5.85 8.50 5.22
CA GLN A 247 -4.80 9.48 5.55
C GLN A 247 -3.40 8.97 5.14
N GLN A 248 -3.09 7.68 5.31
CA GLN A 248 -1.84 7.07 4.81
C GLN A 248 -1.71 7.17 3.28
N HIS A 249 -2.83 7.16 2.55
CA HIS A 249 -2.88 7.42 1.11
C HIS A 249 -2.97 8.92 0.75
N ASN A 250 -2.69 9.83 1.69
CA ASN A 250 -2.73 11.29 1.56
C ASN A 250 -4.15 11.87 1.33
N ALA A 251 -5.18 11.27 1.92
CA ALA A 251 -6.49 11.91 2.00
C ALA A 251 -6.48 13.10 2.97
N ILE A 252 -7.09 14.22 2.55
CA ILE A 252 -7.12 15.50 3.27
C ILE A 252 -8.58 15.87 3.60
N GLU A 253 -8.82 16.44 4.78
CA GLU A 253 -10.16 16.90 5.17
C GLU A 253 -10.70 17.96 4.19
N ASN A 254 -11.91 17.71 3.68
CA ASN A 254 -12.57 18.57 2.72
C ASN A 254 -13.05 19.89 3.35
N HIS A 255 -12.69 21.03 2.76
CA HIS A 255 -13.10 22.34 3.25
C HIS A 255 -14.63 22.54 3.30
N GLN A 256 -15.40 21.82 2.47
CA GLN A 256 -16.86 21.86 2.53
C GLN A 256 -17.45 21.15 3.77
N MET A 257 -16.67 20.31 4.45
CA MET A 257 -17.09 19.50 5.61
C MET A 257 -16.11 19.58 6.80
N ASN A 258 -15.26 20.61 6.88
CA ASN A 258 -14.23 20.71 7.93
C ASN A 258 -14.70 21.20 9.32
N THR A 259 -16.01 21.36 9.54
CA THR A 259 -16.61 21.67 10.85
C THR A 259 -17.85 20.82 11.10
N LEU A 260 -18.22 20.63 12.37
CA LEU A 260 -19.38 19.82 12.76
C LEU A 260 -20.68 20.37 12.16
N GLU A 261 -20.85 21.69 12.11
CA GLU A 261 -22.04 22.35 11.55
C GLU A 261 -22.14 22.14 10.05
N LYS A 262 -20.99 22.19 9.34
CA LYS A 262 -20.91 21.88 7.91
C LYS A 262 -21.23 20.42 7.63
N ARG A 263 -20.68 19.48 8.41
CA ARG A 263 -21.00 18.03 8.30
C ARG A 263 -22.50 17.78 8.53
N LYS A 264 -23.07 18.31 9.62
CA LYS A 264 -24.50 18.21 9.92
C LYS A 264 -25.38 18.79 8.82
N ARG A 265 -24.98 19.92 8.20
CA ARG A 265 -25.70 20.49 7.05
C ARG A 265 -25.65 19.56 5.82
N ALA A 266 -24.46 19.09 5.45
CA ALA A 266 -24.28 18.22 4.28
C ALA A 266 -25.07 16.90 4.40
N ILE A 267 -25.09 16.29 5.59
CA ILE A 267 -25.89 15.09 5.87
C ILE A 267 -27.38 15.39 5.78
N ARG A 268 -27.88 16.47 6.40
CA ARG A 268 -29.32 16.84 6.32
C ARG A 268 -29.78 17.11 4.89
N GLU A 269 -28.96 17.77 4.08
CA GLU A 269 -29.23 17.97 2.65
C GLU A 269 -29.30 16.64 1.88
N ALA A 270 -28.36 15.72 2.12
CA ALA A 270 -28.35 14.39 1.51
C ALA A 270 -29.54 13.50 1.97
N VAL A 271 -29.90 13.55 3.26
CA VAL A 271 -31.06 12.86 3.85
C VAL A 271 -32.36 13.37 3.22
N LEU A 272 -32.51 14.70 3.09
CA LEU A 272 -33.68 15.32 2.46
C LEU A 272 -33.81 14.91 1.00
N TYR A 273 -32.73 15.03 0.22
CA TYR A 273 -32.71 14.65 -1.20
C TYR A 273 -33.08 13.17 -1.40
N THR A 274 -32.42 12.28 -0.66
CA THR A 274 -32.65 10.82 -0.77
C THR A 274 -34.07 10.45 -0.36
N THR A 275 -34.62 11.12 0.66
CA THR A 275 -36.02 10.90 1.10
C THR A 275 -37.03 11.36 0.04
N GLN A 276 -36.76 12.47 -0.65
CA GLN A 276 -37.58 12.94 -1.78
C GLN A 276 -37.52 11.95 -2.96
N GLU A 277 -36.34 11.49 -3.34
CA GLU A 277 -36.14 10.50 -4.42
C GLU A 277 -36.89 9.18 -4.11
N ILE A 278 -36.78 8.66 -2.87
CA ILE A 278 -37.56 7.50 -2.40
C ILE A 278 -39.07 7.76 -2.54
N GLY A 279 -39.53 8.98 -2.23
CA GLY A 279 -40.92 9.40 -2.38
C GLY A 279 -41.39 9.42 -3.85
N VAL A 280 -40.53 9.83 -4.78
CA VAL A 280 -40.80 9.80 -6.23
C VAL A 280 -40.84 8.36 -6.74
N LEU A 281 -39.83 7.54 -6.40
CA LEU A 281 -39.75 6.14 -6.82
C LEU A 281 -40.95 5.30 -6.34
N LYS A 282 -41.44 5.54 -5.12
CA LYS A 282 -42.67 4.90 -4.61
C LYS A 282 -43.93 5.29 -5.40
N LYS A 283 -43.97 6.50 -5.98
CA LYS A 283 -45.10 7.00 -6.80
C LYS A 283 -44.98 6.60 -8.28
N ALA A 284 -43.78 6.32 -8.78
CA ALA A 284 -43.51 5.99 -10.18
C ALA A 284 -44.00 4.61 -10.66
N GLY A 285 -44.65 3.83 -9.78
CA GLY A 285 -45.15 2.49 -10.09
C GLY A 285 -44.08 1.39 -9.98
N HIS A 286 -44.53 0.14 -9.84
CA HIS A 286 -43.64 -1.01 -9.65
C HIS A 286 -43.03 -1.48 -10.98
N SER A 287 -41.72 -1.65 -10.97
CA SER A 287 -40.92 -2.18 -12.08
C SER A 287 -39.67 -2.79 -11.47
N LYS A 288 -39.19 -3.93 -12.00
CA LYS A 288 -37.99 -4.62 -11.48
C LYS A 288 -36.73 -3.73 -11.42
N GLU A 289 -36.69 -2.64 -12.18
CA GLU A 289 -35.63 -1.64 -12.12
C GLU A 289 -35.89 -0.58 -11.03
N ASN A 290 -37.13 -0.05 -10.96
CA ASN A 290 -37.57 0.84 -9.87
C ASN A 290 -37.41 0.18 -8.50
N ASP A 291 -37.77 -1.10 -8.36
CA ASP A 291 -37.71 -1.86 -7.10
C ASP A 291 -36.24 -2.02 -6.64
N LYS A 292 -35.33 -2.28 -7.57
CA LYS A 292 -33.88 -2.33 -7.30
C LYS A 292 -33.35 -0.96 -6.90
N HIS A 293 -33.73 0.10 -7.61
CA HIS A 293 -33.29 1.45 -7.30
C HIS A 293 -33.83 1.93 -5.95
N LEU A 294 -35.11 1.66 -5.66
CA LEU A 294 -35.75 1.92 -4.37
C LEU A 294 -35.06 1.16 -3.23
N ASN A 295 -34.71 -0.11 -3.42
CA ASN A 295 -33.94 -0.87 -2.43
C ASN A 295 -32.54 -0.28 -2.21
N ALA A 296 -31.84 0.17 -3.27
CA ALA A 296 -30.56 0.85 -3.14
C ALA A 296 -30.68 2.20 -2.41
N MET A 297 -31.71 3.00 -2.70
CA MET A 297 -31.98 4.26 -1.99
C MET A 297 -32.37 4.01 -0.53
N ASN A 298 -33.16 2.97 -0.23
CA ASN A 298 -33.51 2.56 1.13
C ASN A 298 -32.25 2.13 1.92
N ALA A 299 -31.34 1.35 1.32
CA ALA A 299 -30.07 1.03 1.94
C ALA A 299 -29.23 2.30 2.20
N HIS A 300 -29.19 3.22 1.24
CA HIS A 300 -28.42 4.45 1.34
C HIS A 300 -28.95 5.43 2.40
N ILE A 301 -30.27 5.60 2.52
CA ILE A 301 -30.85 6.46 3.59
C ILE A 301 -30.58 5.89 4.99
N HIS A 302 -30.44 4.56 5.15
CA HIS A 302 -30.00 3.97 6.41
C HIS A 302 -28.54 4.34 6.74
N ILE A 303 -27.65 4.43 5.74
CA ILE A 303 -26.26 4.88 5.93
C ILE A 303 -26.23 6.36 6.32
N LEU A 304 -26.98 7.21 5.61
CA LEU A 304 -27.07 8.64 5.94
C LEU A 304 -27.65 8.90 7.34
N LYS A 305 -28.64 8.11 7.76
CA LYS A 305 -29.18 8.18 9.14
C LYS A 305 -28.15 7.75 10.18
N ARG A 306 -27.40 6.66 9.95
CA ARG A 306 -26.27 6.28 10.82
C ARG A 306 -25.23 7.40 10.94
N MET A 307 -24.98 8.17 9.87
CA MET A 307 -24.11 9.35 9.93
C MET A 307 -24.71 10.48 10.79
N GLU A 308 -26.01 10.73 10.67
CA GLU A 308 -26.72 11.70 11.50
C GLU A 308 -26.66 11.31 12.99
N ASP A 309 -27.03 10.06 13.33
CA ASP A 309 -26.93 9.48 14.67
C ASP A 309 -25.51 9.64 15.25
N THR A 310 -24.49 9.35 14.43
CA THR A 310 -23.06 9.45 14.82
C THR A 310 -22.66 10.88 15.20
N LEU A 311 -23.19 11.90 14.52
CA LEU A 311 -22.91 13.31 14.83
C LEU A 311 -23.79 13.87 15.96
N GLU A 312 -24.83 13.16 16.40
CA GLU A 312 -25.65 13.53 17.55
C GLU A 312 -25.08 12.98 18.87
N CYS A 313 -24.34 11.87 18.85
CA CYS A 313 -23.56 11.41 20.00
C CYS A 313 -22.35 12.34 20.26
N ASP A 314 -22.12 12.78 21.51
CA ASP A 314 -20.89 13.54 21.89
C ASP A 314 -19.68 12.59 22.02
N ILE A 315 -19.30 11.92 20.92
CA ILE A 315 -18.14 11.04 20.85
C ILE A 315 -16.89 11.92 20.72
N ARG A 316 -16.28 12.21 21.86
CA ARG A 316 -14.98 12.87 21.94
C ARG A 316 -13.87 11.85 21.73
N PRO A 317 -12.80 12.21 20.99
CA PRO A 317 -11.69 11.29 20.79
C PRO A 317 -10.97 10.99 22.11
N THR A 318 -10.47 9.76 22.22
CA THR A 318 -9.58 9.36 23.31
C THR A 318 -8.35 10.30 23.37
N PRO A 319 -7.99 10.82 24.57
CA PRO A 319 -6.82 11.68 24.73
C PRO A 319 -5.51 10.92 24.48
N PRO A 320 -4.41 11.60 24.14
CA PRO A 320 -3.11 10.93 23.94
C PRO A 320 -2.66 10.15 25.18
N ILE A 321 -2.16 8.91 24.98
CA ILE A 321 -1.56 8.11 26.06
C ILE A 321 -0.29 8.80 26.55
N CYS A 322 0.55 9.23 25.59
CA CYS A 322 1.80 9.92 25.85
C CYS A 322 1.97 11.08 24.87
N ALA A 323 2.58 12.16 25.36
CA ALA A 323 3.12 13.23 24.54
C ALA A 323 4.51 13.56 25.08
N ILE A 324 5.53 13.59 24.22
CA ILE A 324 6.93 13.86 24.58
C ILE A 324 7.36 15.13 23.88
N VAL A 325 7.94 16.09 24.61
CA VAL A 325 8.41 17.37 24.07
C VAL A 325 9.94 17.47 24.10
N GLU A 326 10.53 17.91 22.99
CA GLU A 326 11.98 18.03 22.80
C GLU A 326 12.32 19.44 22.24
N ALA A 327 13.08 20.24 23.00
CA ALA A 327 13.59 21.53 22.54
C ALA A 327 14.64 21.28 21.44
N THR A 328 14.41 21.86 20.26
CA THR A 328 15.23 21.58 19.06
C THR A 328 16.09 22.79 18.67
N SER A 329 15.69 24.01 19.04
CA SER A 329 16.44 25.24 18.77
C SER A 329 15.93 26.40 19.64
N LYS A 330 16.61 27.56 19.57
CA LYS A 330 16.29 28.82 20.28
C LYS A 330 14.83 29.31 20.20
N ALA A 331 14.02 28.79 19.28
CA ALA A 331 12.62 29.17 19.12
C ALA A 331 11.72 28.02 18.65
N ARG A 332 12.12 26.75 18.84
CA ARG A 332 11.35 25.58 18.38
C ARG A 332 11.38 24.39 19.33
N ALA A 333 10.23 23.77 19.51
CA ALA A 333 10.06 22.49 20.17
C ALA A 333 9.38 21.49 19.22
N ILE A 334 9.75 20.22 19.31
CA ILE A 334 9.08 19.11 18.63
C ILE A 334 8.27 18.35 19.67
N ILE A 335 7.04 17.99 19.33
CA ILE A 335 6.19 17.15 20.18
C ILE A 335 5.90 15.85 19.44
N ARG A 336 6.15 14.71 20.09
CA ARG A 336 5.82 13.37 19.59
C ARG A 336 4.65 12.84 20.40
N ILE A 337 3.62 12.37 19.72
CA ILE A 337 2.35 11.96 20.32
C ILE A 337 2.22 10.44 20.16
N THR A 338 1.57 9.79 21.13
CA THR A 338 1.28 8.35 21.08
C THR A 338 -0.18 8.14 21.47
N LEU A 339 -0.96 7.67 20.49
CA LEU A 339 -2.33 7.22 20.67
C LEU A 339 -2.37 5.76 21.16
N ALA A 340 -3.56 5.25 21.50
CA ALA A 340 -3.73 3.83 21.79
C ALA A 340 -3.71 2.98 20.51
N ASP A 341 -3.25 1.73 20.58
CA ASP A 341 -3.31 0.82 19.43
C ASP A 341 -4.75 0.47 19.01
N ASN A 342 -5.72 0.67 19.91
CA ASN A 342 -7.15 0.36 19.72
C ASN A 342 -8.03 1.62 19.80
N VAL A 343 -7.59 2.79 19.30
CA VAL A 343 -8.48 3.97 19.23
C VAL A 343 -9.58 3.71 18.20
N GLN A 344 -10.81 3.49 18.67
CA GLN A 344 -12.01 3.39 17.84
C GLN A 344 -12.51 4.76 17.35
N ASP A 345 -12.05 5.84 17.98
CA ASP A 345 -12.40 7.22 17.64
C ASP A 345 -11.56 7.78 16.50
N VAL A 346 -12.14 8.66 15.69
CA VAL A 346 -11.43 9.37 14.62
C VAL A 346 -10.66 10.58 15.19
N VAL A 347 -9.32 10.55 15.16
CA VAL A 347 -8.46 11.72 15.43
C VAL A 347 -8.03 12.38 14.10
N LEU A 348 -8.41 13.64 13.91
CA LEU A 348 -8.15 14.43 12.70
C LEU A 348 -7.05 15.48 12.88
N ARG A 349 -7.04 16.13 14.04
CA ARG A 349 -6.16 17.26 14.36
C ARG A 349 -5.67 17.14 15.81
N TYR A 350 -4.64 17.89 16.13
CA TYR A 350 -4.16 18.04 17.50
C TYR A 350 -4.18 19.51 17.90
N LYS A 351 -4.73 19.81 19.07
CA LYS A 351 -4.52 21.09 19.74
C LYS A 351 -3.27 20.98 20.59
N VAL A 352 -2.36 21.93 20.47
CA VAL A 352 -1.24 22.10 21.40
C VAL A 352 -1.39 23.45 22.07
N GLU A 353 -1.28 23.48 23.39
CA GLU A 353 -1.26 24.70 24.19
C GLU A 353 0.01 24.70 25.04
N TRP A 354 0.60 25.88 25.24
CA TRP A 354 1.76 26.04 26.12
C TRP A 354 1.59 27.19 27.11
N SER A 355 2.17 27.01 28.30
CA SER A 355 2.13 27.98 29.40
C SER A 355 3.43 27.93 30.20
N VAL A 356 3.72 29.00 30.94
CA VAL A 356 4.77 28.99 31.99
C VAL A 356 4.19 28.46 33.32
N TYR A 357 2.86 28.40 33.45
CA TYR A 357 2.15 28.00 34.66
C TYR A 357 1.72 26.51 34.60
N PRO A 358 2.03 25.68 35.61
CA PRO A 358 1.65 24.25 35.63
C PRO A 358 0.16 23.98 35.49
N ASN A 359 -0.68 24.88 36.01
CA ASN A 359 -2.13 24.75 35.98
C ASN A 359 -2.76 25.30 34.68
N PHE A 360 -1.96 25.85 33.75
CA PHE A 360 -2.45 26.54 32.54
C PHE A 360 -3.45 27.69 32.81
N GLU A 361 -3.39 28.31 33.99
CA GLU A 361 -4.21 29.49 34.37
C GLU A 361 -4.16 30.62 33.33
N LYS A 362 -3.01 30.78 32.67
CA LYS A 362 -2.85 31.60 31.47
C LYS A 362 -2.14 30.78 30.40
N VAL A 363 -2.85 30.48 29.31
CA VAL A 363 -2.23 29.95 28.09
C VAL A 363 -1.39 31.07 27.43
N PHE A 364 -0.14 30.77 27.10
CA PHE A 364 0.79 31.74 26.50
C PHE A 364 0.75 31.67 24.97
N GLY A 365 0.41 30.52 24.41
CA GLY A 365 0.05 30.34 23.01
C GLY A 365 -0.61 28.99 22.75
N GLU A 366 -1.28 28.89 21.62
CA GLU A 366 -1.91 27.67 21.13
C GLU A 366 -1.66 27.50 19.62
N CYS A 367 -1.68 26.26 19.14
CA CYS A 367 -1.79 25.95 17.72
C CYS A 367 -2.67 24.71 17.51
N ILE A 368 -3.39 24.68 16.39
CA ILE A 368 -4.15 23.50 15.94
C ILE A 368 -3.50 23.00 14.66
N GLU A 369 -2.93 21.81 14.71
CA GLU A 369 -2.23 21.19 13.58
C GLU A 369 -2.98 19.97 13.06
N THR A 370 -2.84 19.69 11.77
CA THR A 370 -3.43 18.47 11.18
C THR A 370 -2.61 17.26 11.59
N ARG A 371 -3.28 16.15 11.91
CA ARG A 371 -2.59 14.91 12.27
C ARG A 371 -1.65 14.47 11.15
N THR A 372 -0.39 14.20 11.51
CA THR A 372 0.64 13.70 10.59
C THR A 372 0.80 12.19 10.77
N LEU A 373 1.24 11.47 9.74
CA LEU A 373 1.37 10.00 9.78
C LEU A 373 2.37 9.48 10.84
N ASN A 374 3.25 10.34 11.32
CA ASN A 374 4.24 10.01 12.36
C ASN A 374 3.80 10.49 13.76
N ASP A 375 2.66 11.16 13.88
CA ASP A 375 2.18 11.80 15.11
C ASP A 375 3.23 12.75 15.74
N VAL A 376 3.93 13.50 14.87
CA VAL A 376 4.93 14.51 15.25
C VAL A 376 4.48 15.89 14.81
N LEU A 377 4.58 16.86 15.73
CA LEU A 377 4.28 18.27 15.55
C LEU A 377 5.52 19.12 15.80
N THR A 378 5.63 20.27 15.13
CA THR A 378 6.73 21.24 15.32
C THR A 378 6.17 22.60 15.71
N ILE A 379 6.41 23.01 16.95
CA ILE A 379 6.05 24.32 17.48
C ILE A 379 7.16 25.32 17.13
N ASN A 380 6.78 26.48 16.61
CA ASN A 380 7.68 27.54 16.18
C ASN A 380 7.35 28.86 16.90
N GLY A 381 8.30 29.79 16.96
CA GLY A 381 8.08 31.12 17.52
C GLY A 381 8.08 31.16 19.05
N LEU A 382 8.69 30.16 19.70
CA LEU A 382 8.89 30.15 21.14
C LEU A 382 10.01 31.12 21.55
N GLU A 383 9.94 31.64 22.78
CA GLU A 383 10.91 32.61 23.31
C GLU A 383 12.16 31.92 23.87
N ASN A 384 13.36 32.42 23.52
CA ASN A 384 14.63 31.82 23.92
C ASN A 384 14.94 32.07 25.40
N GLY A 385 15.37 31.03 26.13
CA GLY A 385 15.63 31.06 27.57
C GLY A 385 14.37 30.97 28.45
N MET A 386 13.18 30.86 27.85
CA MET A 386 11.94 30.67 28.59
C MET A 386 11.62 29.19 28.77
N SER A 387 11.09 28.84 29.94
CA SER A 387 10.64 27.48 30.27
C SER A 387 9.12 27.36 30.09
N PHE A 388 8.70 26.38 29.30
CA PHE A 388 7.28 26.13 28.99
C PHE A 388 6.86 24.71 29.35
N ILE A 389 5.57 24.61 29.68
CA ILE A 389 4.80 23.41 29.92
C ILE A 389 3.85 23.26 28.74
N PHE A 390 3.85 22.10 28.11
CA PHE A 390 3.01 21.82 26.93
C PHE A 390 1.91 20.83 27.30
N ARG A 391 0.72 21.01 26.73
CA ARG A 391 -0.35 20.00 26.76
C ARG A 391 -0.95 19.83 25.36
N VAL A 392 -1.43 18.61 25.08
CA VAL A 392 -1.96 18.21 23.77
C VAL A 392 -3.32 17.56 23.91
N SER A 393 -4.30 18.02 23.14
CA SER A 393 -5.61 17.39 22.99
C SER A 393 -5.78 16.77 21.61
N SER A 394 -6.42 15.61 21.53
CA SER A 394 -6.92 15.05 20.28
C SER A 394 -8.18 15.82 19.84
N ILE A 395 -8.27 16.20 18.56
CA ILE A 395 -9.49 16.77 17.94
C ILE A 395 -10.03 15.78 16.92
N GLY A 396 -11.30 15.41 17.09
CA GLY A 396 -12.07 14.60 16.14
C GLY A 396 -13.03 15.47 15.33
N ALA A 397 -14.02 14.83 14.71
CA ALA A 397 -15.05 15.54 13.93
C ALA A 397 -16.10 16.25 14.79
N ILE A 398 -16.31 15.80 16.03
CA ILE A 398 -17.38 16.23 16.93
C ILE A 398 -16.85 17.16 18.02
N GLY A 399 -15.67 16.86 18.57
CA GLY A 399 -15.10 17.65 19.66
C GLY A 399 -13.63 17.35 19.96
N GLU A 400 -13.16 17.98 21.03
CA GLU A 400 -11.81 17.88 21.58
C GLU A 400 -11.80 16.94 22.80
N SER A 401 -10.72 16.17 22.96
CA SER A 401 -10.44 15.34 24.14
C SER A 401 -10.07 16.19 25.36
N GLU A 402 -9.95 15.54 26.53
CA GLU A 402 -9.20 16.14 27.62
C GLU A 402 -7.71 16.36 27.22
N PRO A 403 -7.04 17.41 27.71
CA PRO A 403 -5.66 17.70 27.36
C PRO A 403 -4.67 16.83 28.14
N LYS A 404 -3.69 16.27 27.43
CA LYS A 404 -2.59 15.49 28.00
C LYS A 404 -1.34 16.37 28.19
N ILE A 405 -0.84 16.50 29.42
CA ILE A 405 0.43 17.18 29.71
C ILE A 405 1.60 16.38 29.10
N CYS A 406 2.53 17.07 28.44
CA CYS A 406 3.73 16.50 27.84
C CYS A 406 4.79 16.11 28.88
N SER A 407 5.69 15.19 28.50
CA SER A 407 6.89 14.84 29.25
C SER A 407 8.15 15.30 28.49
N PRO A 408 9.16 15.93 29.12
CA PRO A 408 9.18 16.37 30.52
C PRO A 408 8.13 17.47 30.77
N GLY A 409 7.65 17.57 32.01
CA GLY A 409 6.57 18.49 32.38
C GLY A 409 6.93 19.97 32.24
N MET A 410 8.21 20.32 32.27
CA MET A 410 8.72 21.67 31.99
C MET A 410 9.96 21.53 31.10
N ILE A 411 10.07 22.37 30.07
CA ILE A 411 11.22 22.38 29.17
C ILE A 411 11.66 23.81 28.84
N GLU A 412 12.96 24.08 28.99
CA GLU A 412 13.57 25.35 28.59
C GLU A 412 13.83 25.35 27.08
N ILE A 413 13.43 26.43 26.41
CA ILE A 413 13.69 26.63 24.99
C ILE A 413 15.02 27.37 24.83
N SER A 414 16.10 26.61 24.68
CA SER A 414 17.44 27.15 24.47
C SER A 414 18.16 26.42 23.32
N SER A 415 19.24 27.00 22.80
CA SER A 415 20.20 26.22 22.00
C SER A 415 21.22 25.54 22.89
N TRP A 416 21.71 24.39 22.43
CA TRP A 416 22.95 23.79 22.91
C TRP A 416 24.13 24.79 22.92
N ASP A 417 24.12 25.77 22.01
CA ASP A 417 25.11 26.84 21.91
C ASP A 417 24.97 27.91 23.02
N ASP A 418 23.77 28.10 23.59
CA ASP A 418 23.57 29.04 24.69
C ASP A 418 24.09 28.47 26.03
N ASP A 419 24.10 27.14 26.17
CA ASP A 419 24.65 26.42 27.33
C ASP A 419 26.21 26.41 27.37
N HIS A 420 26.86 26.95 26.33
CA HIS A 420 28.31 27.20 26.29
C HIS A 420 28.74 28.44 27.10
N LYS A 421 27.79 29.16 27.72
CA LYS A 421 28.09 30.27 28.66
C LYS A 421 28.40 29.84 30.09
N LYS A 422 28.41 28.54 30.41
CA LYS A 422 28.93 28.05 31.70
C LYS A 422 30.42 28.38 31.83
N GLU A 423 30.82 28.96 32.96
CA GLU A 423 32.23 29.28 33.26
C GLU A 423 33.12 28.04 33.08
N GLY A 424 34.33 28.24 32.55
CA GLY A 424 35.29 27.17 32.29
C GLY A 424 35.07 26.37 30.99
N TRP A 425 34.08 26.67 30.13
CA TRP A 425 34.01 26.04 28.80
C TRP A 425 35.22 26.38 27.92
N GLN A 426 35.66 27.64 27.91
CA GLN A 426 36.88 28.03 27.18
C GLN A 426 38.12 27.31 27.73
N GLU A 427 38.21 27.16 29.05
CA GLU A 427 39.29 26.42 29.72
C GLU A 427 39.27 24.93 29.34
N LYS A 428 38.10 24.27 29.32
CA LYS A 428 37.95 22.89 28.82
C LYS A 428 38.28 22.74 27.34
N VAL A 429 37.95 23.74 26.51
CA VAL A 429 38.31 23.76 25.09
C VAL A 429 39.83 23.89 24.94
N GLU A 430 40.49 24.71 25.76
CA GLU A 430 41.95 24.83 25.75
C GLU A 430 42.64 23.56 26.27
N GLN A 431 42.18 22.98 27.37
CA GLN A 431 42.61 21.66 27.86
C GLN A 431 42.44 20.58 26.78
N MET A 432 41.33 20.59 26.02
CA MET A 432 41.11 19.65 24.91
C MET A 432 42.09 19.88 23.75
N LYS A 433 42.40 21.14 23.40
CA LYS A 433 43.44 21.46 22.41
C LYS A 433 44.82 21.01 22.89
N GLU A 434 45.16 21.24 24.16
CA GLU A 434 46.43 20.86 24.77
C GLU A 434 46.59 19.33 24.79
N LEU A 435 45.58 18.59 25.26
CA LEU A 435 45.51 17.12 25.15
C LEU A 435 45.64 16.65 23.69
N THR A 436 45.01 17.34 22.74
CA THR A 436 45.12 16.99 21.32
C THR A 436 46.54 17.25 20.80
N ALA A 437 47.18 18.34 21.18
CA ALA A 437 48.56 18.67 20.84
C ALA A 437 49.56 17.67 21.47
N GLU A 438 49.33 17.26 22.73
CA GLU A 438 50.11 16.24 23.41
C GLU A 438 49.94 14.85 22.76
N VAL A 439 48.72 14.47 22.38
CA VAL A 439 48.46 13.25 21.60
C VAL A 439 49.13 13.31 20.22
N MET A 440 49.16 14.46 19.56
CA MET A 440 49.88 14.64 18.29
C MET A 440 51.40 14.56 18.46
N LYS A 441 51.94 15.14 19.56
CA LYS A 441 53.36 15.04 19.96
C LYS A 441 53.75 13.60 20.31
N HIS A 442 52.86 12.84 20.94
CA HIS A 442 53.06 11.41 21.16
C HIS A 442 52.98 10.62 19.85
N ARG A 443 52.09 10.97 18.92
CA ARG A 443 52.02 10.36 17.58
C ARG A 443 53.23 10.64 16.69
N SER A 444 53.89 11.79 16.84
CA SER A 444 55.13 12.11 16.13
C SER A 444 56.39 11.51 16.78
N SER A 445 56.27 10.88 17.95
CA SER A 445 57.36 10.13 18.58
C SER A 445 57.82 8.94 17.73
N LEU A 446 59.14 8.79 17.57
CA LEU A 446 59.77 7.66 16.90
C LEU A 446 59.36 6.29 17.48
N VAL A 447 58.99 6.23 18.76
CA VAL A 447 58.49 5.00 19.39
C VAL A 447 57.08 4.68 18.90
N TRP A 448 56.20 5.69 18.86
CA TRP A 448 54.83 5.53 18.37
C TRP A 448 54.80 5.19 16.88
N GLN A 449 55.60 5.87 16.06
CA GLN A 449 55.71 5.61 14.62
C GLN A 449 56.26 4.20 14.30
N ARG A 450 57.07 3.60 15.17
CA ARG A 450 57.53 2.19 15.01
C ARG A 450 56.44 1.17 15.34
N ILE A 451 55.59 1.45 16.34
CA ILE A 451 54.52 0.53 16.78
C ILE A 451 53.28 0.69 15.89
N PHE A 452 52.97 1.91 15.46
CA PHE A 452 51.85 2.27 14.59
C PHE A 452 52.35 3.12 13.41
N PRO A 453 52.93 2.50 12.36
CA PRO A 453 53.41 3.23 11.19
C PRO A 453 52.26 3.98 10.49
N ILE A 454 52.37 5.30 10.44
CA ILE A 454 51.46 6.15 9.67
C ILE A 454 51.76 5.90 8.19
N SER A 455 50.83 5.23 7.49
CA SER A 455 51.00 4.89 6.07
C SER A 455 50.65 6.09 5.17
N GLU A 456 51.47 7.13 5.23
CA GLU A 456 51.48 8.15 4.19
C GLU A 456 52.27 7.66 2.97
N ASN A 457 51.70 7.95 1.79
CA ASN A 457 52.15 7.57 0.45
C ASN A 457 51.98 6.10 -0.04
N THR A 458 51.05 5.98 -0.99
CA THR A 458 51.18 5.27 -2.28
C THR A 458 51.61 3.79 -2.30
N GLY A 459 50.60 2.92 -2.19
CA GLY A 459 50.43 1.84 -3.17
C GLY A 459 51.18 0.52 -2.95
N LYS A 460 52.08 0.38 -1.97
CA LYS A 460 52.77 -0.90 -1.70
C LYS A 460 52.67 -1.36 -0.24
N ARG A 461 51.57 -2.04 0.11
CA ARG A 461 51.44 -2.80 1.36
C ARG A 461 52.46 -3.95 1.39
N LYS A 462 53.62 -3.77 2.04
CA LYS A 462 54.44 -4.91 2.46
C LYS A 462 53.75 -5.63 3.63
N LYS A 463 53.58 -6.95 3.52
CA LYS A 463 53.09 -7.81 4.61
C LYS A 463 54.26 -8.17 5.53
N ASN A 464 54.68 -7.25 6.39
CA ASN A 464 55.66 -7.56 7.43
C ASN A 464 54.92 -8.31 8.55
N GLY A 465 55.29 -9.57 8.75
CA GLY A 465 54.61 -10.46 9.70
C GLY A 465 55.03 -10.20 11.15
N LEU A 466 54.21 -10.66 12.10
CA LEU A 466 54.40 -10.49 13.55
C LEU A 466 55.78 -10.92 14.08
N LYS A 467 56.53 -11.72 13.32
CA LYS A 467 57.90 -12.18 13.65
C LYS A 467 58.94 -11.06 13.67
N GLU A 468 58.76 -9.99 12.89
CA GLU A 468 59.73 -8.88 12.85
C GLU A 468 59.73 -8.04 14.13
N LEU A 469 58.60 -7.98 14.85
CA LEU A 469 58.50 -7.29 16.16
C LEU A 469 59.42 -7.88 17.23
N PHE A 470 59.86 -9.14 17.08
CA PHE A 470 60.71 -9.84 18.04
C PHE A 470 62.16 -10.01 17.58
N THR A 471 62.50 -9.69 16.32
CA THR A 471 63.85 -9.92 15.78
C THR A 471 64.87 -8.87 16.23
N ALA A 472 64.41 -7.69 16.67
CA ALA A 472 65.27 -6.61 17.16
C ALA A 472 65.87 -6.85 18.57
N SER A 473 65.56 -7.98 19.22
CA SER A 473 65.99 -8.29 20.60
C SER A 473 66.78 -9.59 20.70
N SER A 474 68.04 -9.56 20.22
CA SER A 474 68.98 -10.67 20.39
C SER A 474 69.35 -10.98 21.85
N LYS A 475 68.94 -10.11 22.80
CA LYS A 475 69.11 -10.31 24.25
C LYS A 475 67.95 -11.06 24.92
N PHE A 476 66.72 -11.03 24.39
CA PHE A 476 65.60 -11.75 25.01
C PHE A 476 65.66 -13.27 24.78
N SER A 477 66.16 -13.72 23.62
CA SER A 477 66.21 -15.15 23.31
C SER A 477 67.13 -15.97 24.24
N LYS A 478 68.14 -15.34 24.87
CA LYS A 478 69.10 -16.03 25.75
C LYS A 478 68.59 -16.30 27.17
N HIS A 479 67.50 -15.67 27.60
CA HIS A 479 66.92 -15.90 28.93
C HIS A 479 65.71 -16.86 28.93
N ALA A 480 65.02 -17.01 27.81
CA ALA A 480 63.90 -17.95 27.70
C ALA A 480 64.34 -19.44 27.70
N SER A 481 65.56 -19.73 27.25
CA SER A 481 66.11 -21.10 27.16
C SER A 481 66.76 -21.62 28.44
N ARG A 482 66.65 -20.92 29.58
CA ARG A 482 67.22 -21.32 30.89
C ARG A 482 66.21 -21.84 31.92
N PHE A 483 64.93 -21.95 31.55
CA PHE A 483 63.84 -22.45 32.43
C PHE A 483 63.12 -23.68 31.85
N SER A 484 63.83 -24.52 31.09
CA SER A 484 63.30 -25.79 30.55
C SER A 484 64.15 -27.00 30.95
N THR A 485 64.56 -27.03 32.22
CA THR A 485 65.07 -28.22 32.92
C THR A 485 64.71 -28.12 34.39
N PHE A 486 63.46 -28.48 34.71
CA PHE A 486 63.04 -29.25 35.89
C PHE A 486 61.62 -29.80 35.60
#